data_AF-A0A965EGC7-F1
#
_entry.id   AF-A0A965EGC7-F1
#
_cell.length_a   1.000
_cell.length_b   1.000
_cell.length_c   1.000
_cell.angle_alpha   90.00
_cell.angle_beta   90.00
_cell.angle_gamma   90.00
#
_symmetry.space_group_name_H-M   'P 1'
#
loop_
_entity.id
_entity.type
_entity.pdbx_description
1 polymer ?
#
loop_
_entity_poly.entity_id
_entity_poly.type
_entity_poly.pdbx_seq_one_letter_code
_entity_poly.pdbx_strand_id
1 'polypeptide(L)' 'MISITDIRNRLIDQLLSIKDPEYLRALSEMIDRSNVEEKTVPLSEEQRLMLAMSEGDIEAGRVIDQLTLNERELEWLKRK' A
#
# COMPACT_ATOMS: atom_id res chain seq x y z
N MET A 1 20.28 11.40 -11.12
CA MET A 1 19.02 11.69 -11.87
C MET A 1 17.90 11.15 -10.99
N ILE A 2 16.99 11.99 -10.53
CA ILE A 2 15.92 11.55 -9.60
C ILE A 2 14.94 10.70 -10.42
N SER A 3 14.71 9.46 -10.03
CA SER A 3 13.76 8.60 -10.75
C SER A 3 12.32 9.02 -10.43
N ILE A 4 11.40 8.74 -11.35
CA ILE A 4 9.97 8.96 -11.10
C ILE A 4 9.51 8.20 -9.85
N THR A 5 10.10 7.02 -9.60
CA THR A 5 9.85 6.21 -8.41
C THR A 5 10.25 6.94 -7.13
N ASP A 6 11.42 7.57 -7.10
CA ASP A 6 11.89 8.33 -5.94
C ASP A 6 10.97 9.52 -5.62
N ILE A 7 10.46 10.19 -6.68
CA ILE A 7 9.51 11.29 -6.53
C ILE A 7 8.20 10.79 -5.93
N ARG A 8 7.67 9.65 -6.41
CA ARG A 8 6.43 9.05 -5.87
C ARG A 8 6.58 8.61 -4.42
N ASN A 9 7.66 7.91 -4.09
CA ASN A 9 7.91 7.44 -2.72
C ASN A 9 7.99 8.62 -1.75
N ARG A 10 8.73 9.68 -2.11
CA ARG A 10 8.81 10.89 -1.30
C ARG A 10 7.45 11.56 -1.11
N LEU A 11 6.61 11.60 -2.15
CA LEU A 11 5.25 12.15 -2.04
C LEU A 11 4.36 11.31 -1.12
N ILE A 12 4.46 9.97 -1.16
CA ILE A 12 3.74 9.08 -0.25
C ILE A 12 4.16 9.34 1.20
N ASP A 13 5.46 9.44 1.48
CA ASP A 13 5.96 9.74 2.83
C ASP A 13 5.45 11.08 3.34
N GLN A 14 5.42 12.11 2.47
CA GLN A 14 4.88 13.41 2.80
C GLN A 14 3.37 13.34 3.11
N LEU A 15 2.60 12.61 2.29
CA LEU A 15 1.16 12.40 2.51
C LEU A 15 0.87 11.71 3.84
N LEU A 16 1.64 10.66 4.18
CA LEU A 16 1.51 9.94 5.45
C LEU A 16 1.85 10.80 6.68
N SER A 17 2.66 11.86 6.50
CA SER A 17 3.05 12.76 7.59
C SER A 17 2.02 13.86 7.91
N ILE A 18 1.09 14.15 6.98
CA ILE A 18 0.09 15.21 7.13
C ILE A 18 -1.01 14.73 8.08
N LYS A 19 -1.29 15.53 9.11
CA LYS A 19 -2.33 15.25 10.11
C LYS A 19 -3.59 16.10 9.92
N ASP A 20 -3.49 17.17 9.13
CA ASP A 20 -4.59 18.10 8.92
C ASP A 20 -5.54 17.56 7.83
N PRO A 21 -6.81 17.28 8.16
CA PRO A 21 -7.78 16.73 7.22
C PRO A 21 -8.19 17.72 6.13
N GLU A 22 -8.20 19.03 6.41
CA GLU A 22 -8.57 20.05 5.41
C GLU A 22 -7.47 20.18 4.35
N TYR A 23 -6.21 20.03 4.77
CA TYR A 23 -5.07 20.02 3.84
C TYR A 23 -5.11 18.79 2.91
N LEU A 24 -5.43 17.62 3.47
CA LEU A 24 -5.62 16.40 2.69
C LEU A 24 -6.81 16.53 1.71
N ARG A 25 -7.90 17.18 2.13
CA ARG A 25 -9.05 17.43 1.24
C ARG A 25 -8.69 18.33 0.06
N ALA A 26 -7.99 19.44 0.31
CA ALA A 26 -7.55 20.34 -0.74
C ALA A 26 -6.57 19.66 -1.73
N LEU A 27 -5.69 18.80 -1.23
CA LEU A 27 -4.80 17.98 -2.07
C LEU A 27 -5.58 17.00 -2.94
N SER A 28 -6.56 16.30 -2.36
CA SER A 28 -7.44 15.38 -3.12
C SER A 28 -8.15 16.12 -4.25
N GLU A 29 -8.79 17.25 -3.94
CA GLU A 29 -9.49 18.07 -4.95
C GLU A 29 -8.55 18.56 -6.06
N MET A 30 -7.30 18.88 -5.74
CA MET A 30 -6.30 19.28 -6.72
C MET A 30 -5.91 18.13 -7.66
N ILE A 31 -5.75 16.93 -7.13
CA ILE A 31 -5.44 15.72 -7.91
C ILE A 31 -6.62 15.36 -8.82
N ASP A 32 -7.85 15.39 -8.31
CA ASP A 32 -9.06 15.08 -9.09
C ASP A 32 -9.24 16.03 -10.28
N ARG A 33 -8.91 17.32 -10.09
CA ARG A 33 -8.97 18.33 -11.16
C ARG A 33 -7.82 18.23 -12.16
N SER A 34 -6.73 17.54 -11.83
CA SER A 34 -5.54 17.46 -12.68
C SER A 34 -5.71 16.57 -13.92
N ASN A 35 -6.92 16.05 -14.16
CA ASN A 35 -7.29 15.26 -15.33
C ASN A 35 -6.27 14.11 -15.55
N VAL A 36 -5.84 13.51 -14.43
CA VAL A 36 -5.07 12.27 -14.46
C VAL A 36 -5.99 11.28 -15.13
N GLU A 37 -5.76 11.01 -16.42
CA GLU A 37 -6.40 9.89 -17.09
C GLU A 37 -6.33 8.72 -16.11
N GLU A 38 -7.49 8.14 -15.79
CA GLU A 38 -7.67 7.00 -14.91
C GLU A 38 -7.01 5.79 -15.57
N LYS A 39 -5.70 5.87 -15.76
CA LYS A 39 -4.86 4.81 -16.26
C LYS A 39 -4.75 3.88 -15.09
N THR A 40 -5.60 2.87 -15.11
CA THR A 40 -5.41 1.62 -14.38
C THR A 40 -3.91 1.36 -14.29
N VAL A 41 -3.32 1.54 -13.11
CA VAL A 41 -1.89 1.34 -12.94
C VAL A 41 -1.67 -0.15 -13.17
N PRO A 42 -0.96 -0.54 -14.24
CA PRO A 42 -0.74 -1.95 -14.48
C PRO A 42 0.11 -2.49 -13.33
N LEU A 43 -0.30 -3.63 -12.79
CA LEU A 43 0.52 -4.35 -11.81
C LEU A 43 1.89 -4.66 -12.44
N SER A 44 2.94 -4.65 -11.63
CA SER A 44 4.23 -5.19 -12.05
C SER A 44 4.13 -6.72 -12.21
N GLU A 45 5.15 -7.33 -12.82
CA GLU A 45 5.21 -8.79 -12.93
C GLU A 45 5.30 -9.45 -11.55
N GLU A 46 6.08 -8.87 -10.66
CA GLU A 46 6.25 -9.33 -9.28
C GLU A 46 4.94 -9.23 -8.49
N GLN A 47 4.19 -8.15 -8.67
CA GLN A 47 2.88 -7.99 -8.02
C GLN A 47 1.86 -9.02 -8.53
N ARG A 48 1.84 -9.31 -9.84
CA ARG A 48 1.01 -10.39 -10.39
C ARG A 48 1.42 -11.75 -9.84
N LEU A 49 2.72 -12.01 -9.73
CA LEU A 49 3.24 -13.24 -9.16
C LEU A 49 2.83 -13.39 -7.69
N MET A 50 2.96 -12.34 -6.87
CA MET A 50 2.52 -12.38 -5.47
C MET A 50 1.03 -12.69 -5.33
N LEU A 51 0.19 -12.13 -6.19
CA LEU A 51 -1.24 -12.44 -6.20
C LEU A 51 -1.52 -13.90 -6.60
N ALA A 52 -0.83 -14.41 -7.61
CA ALA A 52 -0.95 -15.82 -8.02
C ALA A 52 -0.51 -16.79 -6.92
N MET A 53 0.56 -16.45 -6.18
CA MET A 53 0.99 -17.23 -5.01
C MET A 53 -0.06 -17.18 -3.89
N SER A 54 -0.62 -16.00 -3.62
CA SER A 54 -1.69 -15.82 -2.64
C SER A 54 -2.93 -16.66 -2.96
N GLU A 55 -3.32 -16.75 -4.24
CA GLU A 55 -4.46 -17.59 -4.66
C GLU A 55 -4.18 -19.06 -4.35
N GLY A 56 -2.99 -19.55 -4.67
CA GLY A 56 -2.57 -20.91 -4.33
C GLY A 56 -2.49 -21.19 -2.83
N ASP A 57 -2.22 -20.17 -2.00
CA ASP A 57 -2.26 -20.28 -0.54
C ASP A 57 -3.70 -20.37 -0.02
N ILE A 58 -4.64 -19.61 -0.61
CA ILE A 58 -6.06 -19.66 -0.27
C ILE A 58 -6.65 -21.04 -0.64
N GLU A 59 -6.42 -21.51 -1.86
CA GLU A 59 -6.92 -22.82 -2.34
C GLU A 59 -6.41 -23.98 -1.48
N ALA A 60 -5.16 -23.89 -1.03
CA ALA A 60 -4.53 -24.92 -0.20
C ALA A 60 -4.80 -24.75 1.31
N GLY A 61 -5.58 -23.74 1.73
CA GLY A 61 -5.87 -23.46 3.13
C GLY A 61 -4.64 -23.00 3.95
N ARG A 62 -3.59 -22.50 3.30
CA ARG A 62 -2.40 -21.91 3.94
C ARG A 62 -2.65 -20.47 4.39
N VAL A 63 -3.80 -20.25 5.03
CA VAL A 63 -4.22 -18.95 5.55
C VAL A 63 -4.26 -18.99 7.08
N ILE A 64 -4.09 -17.85 7.71
CA ILE A 64 -4.28 -17.66 9.14
C ILE A 64 -5.33 -16.57 9.34
N ASP A 65 -6.12 -16.68 10.41
CA ASP A 65 -7.06 -15.62 10.75
C ASP A 65 -6.33 -14.41 11.37
N GLN A 66 -6.99 -13.26 11.31
CA GLN A 66 -6.42 -12.00 11.77
C GLN A 66 -6.10 -12.00 13.28
N LEU A 67 -6.90 -12.69 14.10
CA LEU A 67 -6.66 -12.72 15.55
C LEU A 67 -5.36 -13.47 15.86
N THR A 68 -5.18 -14.64 15.24
CA THR A 68 -3.95 -15.43 15.35
C THR A 68 -2.72 -14.65 14.85
N LEU A 69 -2.84 -13.90 13.75
CA LEU A 69 -1.76 -13.05 13.26
C LEU A 69 -1.39 -11.95 14.28
N ASN A 70 -2.39 -11.25 14.81
CA ASN A 70 -2.18 -10.18 15.80
C ASN A 70 -1.47 -10.69 17.07
N GLU A 71 -1.83 -11.89 17.55
CA GLU A 71 -1.18 -12.50 18.71
C GLU A 71 0.31 -12.78 18.46
N ARG A 72 0.65 -13.30 17.27
CA ARG A 72 2.04 -13.56 16.85
C ARG A 72 2.84 -12.26 16.74
N GLU A 73 2.25 -11.21 16.18
CA GLU A 73 2.88 -9.90 16.10
C GLU A 73 3.17 -9.33 17.50
N LEU A 74 2.22 -9.43 18.42
CA LEU A 74 2.38 -8.96 19.79
C LEU A 74 3.45 -9.76 20.54
N GLU A 75 3.57 -11.05 20.28
CA GLU A 75 4.66 -11.87 20.81
C GLU A 75 6.02 -11.47 20.22
N TRP A 76 6.09 -11.26 18.89
CA TRP A 76 7.31 -10.79 18.22
C TRP A 76 7.79 -9.44 18.77
N LEU A 77 6.87 -8.50 19.00
CA LEU A 77 7.19 -7.19 19.58
C LEU A 77 7.76 -7.29 21.00
N LYS A 78 7.34 -8.28 21.80
CA LYS A 78 7.88 -8.51 23.15
C LYS A 78 9.30 -9.09 23.15
N ARG A 79 9.74 -9.69 22.04
CA ARG A 79 11.10 -10.28 21.90
C ARG A 79 12.14 -9.25 21.46
N LYS A 80 11.75 -7.99 21.30
CA LYS A 80 12.59 -6.87 20.88
C LYS A 80 12.82 -5.91 22.05
#